data_AF-A0AAJ1LBX0-F1
#
_entry.id   AF-A0AAJ1LBX0-F1
#
_cell.length_a   1.000
_cell.length_b   1.000
_cell.length_c   1.000
_cell.angle_alpha   90.00
_cell.angle_beta   90.00
_cell.angle_gamma   90.00
#
_symmetry.space_group_name_H-M   'P 1'
#
loop_
_entity.id
_entity.type
_entity.pdbx_description
1 polymer ?
#
loop_
_entity_poly.entity_id
_entity_poly.type
_entity_poly.pdbx_seq_one_letter_code
_entity_poly.pdbx_strand_id
1 'polypeptide(L)'
;MRNLPIAYGNSCFAKKWSNETISFEELCEKLKTTIRTTETQEEYPNLPKREKDRIKDKGGFVGGLLKDNRRKRENIVSRSMLTLDADNVSTELIANFENLCEYRAALYTTHSHLTISPRCRIIIPLTRDVTPDEYTAISRYYTRKLGIDMFDECSYRPHQLMYWPTTPSNGEFIFKEANKEWLNPDLFLAAYPNWRDCTLLPTSSRESSVYKPTSRKQEDPLTKKGIIGAFCRTYGIEEAIAKFIPDVYEPSMVDGRYDYIPADSSSDVIIYDNKFSFSHHASNPACNKLLNAFDLVRIHKFGHLDIDVDNSTIKSPSFVEMNNFAINDDKVKELLTKEKIEEAGLEFEEDWIEHLEINSKGEISPSFNNFVLILRHDKKLNNIKYNVLSNSITVVGDIPWNHNKPGWSDMDFGGLLTYFSNVYKIYSPTKLKNALLAICGERLYHPIKEYFTYNTQ
;
A
#
# COMPACT_ATOMS: atom_id res chain seq x y z
N MET A 1 14.21 35.45 -20.56
CA MET A 1 14.21 34.12 -19.90
C MET A 1 13.34 34.23 -18.64
N ARG A 2 12.64 33.16 -18.25
CA ARG A 2 11.74 33.17 -17.08
C ARG A 2 12.43 32.57 -15.85
N ASN A 3 11.99 32.96 -14.66
CA ASN A 3 12.36 32.27 -13.44
C ASN A 3 11.60 30.95 -13.33
N LEU A 4 12.31 29.88 -12.96
CA LEU A 4 11.81 28.52 -12.87
C LEU A 4 11.47 28.20 -11.40
N PRO A 5 10.24 27.76 -11.09
CA PRO A 5 9.93 27.17 -9.79
C PRO A 5 10.88 26.02 -9.47
N ILE A 6 11.43 26.00 -8.25
CA ILE A 6 12.34 24.96 -7.78
C ILE A 6 12.14 24.77 -6.27
N ALA A 7 12.14 23.52 -5.81
CA ALA A 7 12.04 23.21 -4.39
C ALA A 7 13.34 22.62 -3.86
N TYR A 8 13.90 23.20 -2.80
CA TYR A 8 15.17 22.78 -2.20
C TYR A 8 14.97 21.90 -0.97
N GLY A 9 15.79 20.85 -0.86
CA GLY A 9 15.85 19.97 0.30
C GLY A 9 17.30 19.80 0.77
N ASN A 10 17.53 19.83 2.08
CA ASN A 10 18.84 19.62 2.67
C ASN A 10 19.27 18.14 2.72
N SER A 11 18.34 17.23 2.46
CA SER A 11 18.55 15.79 2.41
C SER A 11 17.47 15.13 1.54
N CYS A 12 17.73 13.95 0.98
CA CYS A 12 16.66 13.16 0.34
C CYS A 12 15.55 12.74 1.32
N PHE A 13 15.85 12.73 2.63
CA PHE A 13 14.93 12.46 3.73
C PHE A 13 14.25 13.73 4.28
N ALA A 14 14.49 14.90 3.68
CA ALA A 14 13.88 16.15 4.10
C ALA A 14 12.35 16.05 4.06
N LYS A 15 11.71 16.35 5.19
CA LYS A 15 10.24 16.37 5.30
C LYS A 15 9.64 17.66 4.74
N LYS A 16 10.35 18.78 4.90
CA LYS A 16 9.98 20.10 4.38
C LYS A 16 10.99 20.54 3.34
N TRP A 17 10.48 21.09 2.25
CA TRP A 17 11.21 21.56 1.09
C TRP A 17 10.89 23.04 0.88
N SER A 18 11.89 23.89 0.65
CA SER A 18 11.67 25.32 0.42
C SER A 18 11.35 25.56 -1.05
N ASN A 19 10.13 25.99 -1.34
CA ASN A 19 9.77 26.45 -2.69
C ASN A 19 10.38 27.83 -2.95
N GLU A 20 11.12 27.95 -4.04
CA GLU A 20 11.80 29.16 -4.49
C GLU A 20 11.66 29.27 -6.01
N THR A 21 12.29 30.30 -6.59
CA THR A 21 12.48 30.42 -8.03
C THR A 21 13.95 30.62 -8.37
N ILE A 22 14.40 30.17 -9.54
CA ILE A 22 15.78 30.31 -10.01
C ILE A 22 15.83 30.53 -11.53
N SER A 23 16.79 31.29 -12.05
CA SER A 23 17.09 31.26 -13.49
C SER A 23 17.80 29.96 -13.87
N PHE A 24 17.75 29.56 -15.14
CA PHE A 24 18.47 28.36 -15.55
C PHE A 24 19.99 28.56 -15.49
N GLU A 25 20.45 29.79 -15.73
CA GLU A 25 21.85 30.20 -15.67
C GLU A 25 22.40 30.07 -14.24
N GLU A 26 21.68 30.58 -13.24
CA GLU A 26 22.07 30.42 -11.82
C GLU A 26 22.06 28.95 -11.39
N LEU A 27 21.12 28.15 -11.92
CA LEU A 27 21.11 26.70 -11.66
C LEU A 27 22.34 26.04 -12.27
N CYS A 28 22.72 26.37 -13.50
CA CYS A 28 23.96 25.89 -14.13
C CYS A 28 25.19 26.25 -13.30
N GLU A 29 25.30 27.48 -12.79
CA GLU A 29 26.43 27.89 -11.93
C GLU A 29 26.53 27.04 -10.65
N LYS A 30 25.38 26.70 -10.04
CA LYS A 30 25.36 25.76 -8.91
C LYS A 30 25.78 24.34 -9.31
N LEU A 31 25.32 23.86 -10.48
CA LEU A 31 25.60 22.50 -10.96
C LEU A 31 27.03 22.31 -11.48
N LYS A 32 27.73 23.38 -11.87
CA LYS A 32 29.15 23.35 -12.29
C LYS A 32 30.12 22.99 -11.19
N THR A 33 29.73 23.14 -9.93
CA THR A 33 30.61 22.95 -8.77
C THR A 33 30.20 21.70 -8.00
N THR A 34 31.04 20.67 -8.01
CA THR A 34 30.81 19.44 -7.24
C THR A 34 31.33 19.53 -5.81
N ILE A 35 30.64 18.87 -4.88
CA ILE A 35 31.12 18.68 -3.51
C ILE A 35 31.97 17.40 -3.46
N ARG A 36 33.24 17.54 -3.09
CA ARG A 36 34.16 16.42 -2.91
C ARG A 36 33.98 15.75 -1.55
N THR A 37 33.87 14.43 -1.54
CA THR A 37 33.78 13.60 -0.33
C THR A 37 35.13 12.93 -0.03
N THR A 38 35.24 12.30 1.14
CA THR A 38 36.52 11.83 1.69
C THR A 38 36.99 10.51 1.10
N GLU A 39 36.05 9.62 0.78
CA GLU A 39 36.34 8.31 0.19
C GLU A 39 36.83 8.43 -1.25
N THR A 40 37.54 7.41 -1.72
CA THR A 40 37.94 7.31 -3.12
C THR A 40 36.86 6.68 -3.98
N GLN A 41 37.00 6.84 -5.30
CA GLN A 41 36.13 6.25 -6.31
C GLN A 41 36.16 4.71 -6.27
N GLU A 42 37.27 4.12 -5.81
CA GLU A 42 37.45 2.68 -5.60
C GLU A 42 36.82 2.19 -4.28
N GLU A 43 36.87 3.02 -3.23
CA GLU A 43 36.28 2.70 -1.93
C GLU A 43 34.75 2.76 -1.96
N TYR A 44 34.20 3.81 -2.58
CA TYR A 44 32.76 4.09 -2.54
C TYR A 44 31.87 2.90 -2.93
N PRO A 45 32.09 2.18 -4.06
CA PRO A 45 31.23 1.07 -4.48
C PRO A 45 31.15 -0.06 -3.44
N ASN A 46 32.24 -0.26 -2.68
CA ASN A 46 32.39 -1.33 -1.68
C ASN A 46 31.71 -1.02 -0.35
N LEU A 47 31.25 0.22 -0.14
CA LEU A 47 30.53 0.60 1.07
C LEU A 47 29.10 0.02 1.11
N PRO A 48 28.55 -0.25 2.31
CA PRO A 48 27.14 -0.61 2.45
C PRO A 48 26.21 0.43 1.82
N LYS A 49 25.07 -0.01 1.26
CA LYS A 49 24.11 0.89 0.58
C LYS A 49 23.71 2.11 1.43
N ARG A 50 23.39 1.89 2.71
CA ARG A 50 23.01 2.95 3.64
C ARG A 50 24.10 4.01 3.79
N GLU A 51 25.36 3.57 3.77
CA GLU A 51 26.52 4.45 3.88
C GLU A 51 26.74 5.23 2.58
N LYS A 52 26.67 4.57 1.44
CA LYS A 52 26.70 5.21 0.11
C LYS A 52 25.64 6.29 -0.04
N ASP A 53 24.43 6.02 0.43
CA ASP A 53 23.31 6.97 0.38
C ASP A 53 23.56 8.16 1.31
N ARG A 54 24.11 7.94 2.51
CA ARG A 54 24.48 9.01 3.45
C ARG A 54 25.58 9.92 2.91
N ILE A 55 26.61 9.34 2.29
CA ILE A 55 27.78 10.06 1.78
C ILE A 55 27.40 11.03 0.65
N LYS A 56 26.65 10.53 -0.35
CA LYS A 56 26.25 11.33 -1.52
C LYS A 56 25.16 12.36 -1.20
N ASP A 57 24.42 12.18 -0.10
CA ASP A 57 23.33 13.07 0.26
C ASP A 57 23.86 14.38 0.87
N LYS A 58 24.02 15.39 0.00
CA LYS A 58 24.30 16.78 0.36
C LYS A 58 23.10 17.68 0.06
N GLY A 59 21.90 17.08 0.10
CA GLY A 59 20.68 17.71 -0.36
C GLY A 59 20.51 17.67 -1.87
N GLY A 60 19.50 18.40 -2.34
CA GLY A 60 19.13 18.43 -3.74
C GLY A 60 17.95 19.34 -4.01
N PHE A 61 17.34 19.15 -5.18
CA PHE A 61 16.22 19.94 -5.64
C PHE A 61 15.17 19.11 -6.38
N VAL A 62 13.94 19.61 -6.42
CA VAL A 62 12.90 19.19 -7.35
C VAL A 62 12.65 20.36 -8.30
N GLY A 63 12.76 20.13 -9.60
CA GLY A 63 12.53 21.16 -10.63
C GLY A 63 11.06 21.46 -10.84
N GLY A 64 10.44 22.18 -9.90
CA GLY A 64 9.01 22.47 -9.90
C GLY A 64 8.51 23.04 -8.57
N LEU A 65 7.18 23.09 -8.43
CA LEU A 65 6.48 23.62 -7.25
C LEU A 65 5.84 22.48 -6.44
N LEU A 66 6.03 22.50 -5.12
CA LEU A 66 5.46 21.52 -4.19
C LEU A 66 4.30 22.11 -3.38
N LYS A 67 3.17 21.42 -3.33
CA LYS A 67 2.08 21.70 -2.38
C LYS A 67 2.54 21.36 -0.97
N ASP A 68 2.17 22.20 0.00
CA ASP A 68 2.48 22.03 1.42
C ASP A 68 3.97 21.87 1.74
N ASN A 69 4.85 22.36 0.84
CA ASN A 69 6.31 22.25 0.98
C ASN A 69 6.78 20.82 1.22
N ARG A 70 6.09 19.82 0.64
CA ARG A 70 6.38 18.40 0.88
C ARG A 70 6.55 17.64 -0.42
N ARG A 71 7.67 16.92 -0.54
CA ARG A 71 7.96 16.08 -1.71
C ARG A 71 7.23 14.75 -1.61
N LYS A 72 6.04 14.69 -2.20
CA LYS A 72 5.28 13.48 -2.43
C LYS A 72 4.66 13.51 -3.82
N ARG A 73 4.19 12.35 -4.28
CA ARG A 73 3.59 12.18 -5.60
C ARG A 73 2.37 13.09 -5.80
N GLU A 74 1.49 13.11 -4.81
CA GLU A 74 0.25 13.90 -4.78
C GLU A 74 0.47 15.39 -4.50
N ASN A 75 1.67 15.78 -4.07
CA ASN A 75 2.01 17.16 -3.71
C ASN A 75 2.80 17.88 -4.81
N ILE A 76 2.97 17.30 -6.00
CA ILE A 76 3.59 18.01 -7.13
C ILE A 76 2.54 18.88 -7.81
N VAL A 77 2.67 20.20 -7.67
CA VAL A 77 1.77 21.16 -8.34
C VAL A 77 2.16 21.29 -9.81
N SER A 78 3.45 21.46 -10.07
CA SER A 78 3.97 21.61 -11.42
C SER A 78 5.45 21.27 -11.51
N ARG A 79 5.93 21.05 -12.73
CA ARG A 79 7.35 20.89 -13.08
C ARG A 79 7.77 22.02 -14.02
N SER A 80 8.94 22.58 -13.75
CA SER A 80 9.50 23.71 -14.52
C SER A 80 10.63 23.27 -15.46
N MET A 81 11.15 22.06 -15.25
CA MET A 81 12.26 21.46 -15.99
C MET A 81 12.16 19.94 -15.97
N LEU A 82 12.64 19.30 -17.04
CA LEU A 82 12.92 17.87 -17.03
C LEU A 82 14.14 17.62 -16.17
N THR A 83 14.07 16.58 -15.34
CA THR A 83 15.22 16.12 -14.56
C THR A 83 15.38 14.63 -14.79
N LEU A 84 16.41 14.25 -15.53
CA LEU A 84 16.62 12.88 -15.99
C LEU A 84 17.84 12.28 -15.29
N ASP A 85 17.69 11.10 -14.70
CA ASP A 85 18.76 10.35 -14.03
C ASP A 85 19.18 9.22 -14.97
N ALA A 86 20.43 9.25 -15.43
CA ALA A 86 20.96 8.35 -16.44
C ALA A 86 22.08 7.50 -15.85
N ASP A 87 21.78 6.22 -15.65
CA ASP A 87 22.62 5.27 -14.89
C ASP A 87 23.43 4.31 -15.78
N ASN A 88 23.01 4.14 -17.05
CA ASN A 88 23.66 3.26 -18.02
C ASN A 88 24.01 4.04 -19.29
N VAL A 89 24.76 5.13 -19.12
CA VAL A 89 25.02 6.10 -20.20
C VAL A 89 26.12 5.60 -21.12
N SER A 90 25.94 5.72 -22.43
CA SER A 90 27.03 5.49 -23.38
C SER A 90 28.11 6.58 -23.22
N THR A 91 29.37 6.20 -23.37
CA THR A 91 30.48 7.18 -23.38
C THR A 91 30.29 8.24 -24.47
N GLU A 92 29.68 7.86 -25.58
CA GLU A 92 29.31 8.75 -26.69
C GLU A 92 28.32 9.85 -26.28
N LEU A 93 27.33 9.55 -25.44
CA LEU A 93 26.35 10.55 -24.98
C LEU A 93 27.05 11.69 -24.23
N ILE A 94 27.99 11.37 -23.32
CA ILE A 94 28.74 12.39 -22.59
C ILE A 94 29.69 13.12 -23.53
N ALA A 95 30.41 12.41 -24.40
CA ALA A 95 31.35 13.01 -25.35
C ALA A 95 30.66 14.03 -26.26
N ASN A 96 29.51 13.67 -26.84
CA ASN A 96 28.80 14.43 -27.86
C ASN A 96 27.52 15.13 -27.34
N PHE A 97 27.39 15.30 -26.02
CA PHE A 97 26.18 15.81 -25.37
C PHE A 97 25.60 17.08 -26.02
N GLU A 98 26.45 18.07 -26.29
CA GLU A 98 26.05 19.38 -26.83
C GLU A 98 25.41 19.27 -28.22
N ASN A 99 25.83 18.27 -29.00
CA ASN A 99 25.29 17.98 -30.32
C ASN A 99 24.00 17.14 -30.23
N LEU A 100 24.02 16.10 -29.40
CA LEU A 100 22.92 15.13 -29.25
C LEU A 100 21.69 15.71 -28.54
N CYS A 101 21.85 16.69 -27.65
CA CYS A 101 20.72 17.30 -26.97
C CYS A 101 20.01 18.30 -27.88
N GLU A 102 18.70 18.13 -28.12
CA GLU A 102 17.92 19.02 -29.01
C GLU A 102 17.70 20.43 -28.42
N TYR A 103 17.73 20.57 -27.09
CA TYR A 103 17.32 21.77 -26.37
C TYR A 103 18.43 22.32 -25.46
N ARG A 104 18.18 23.49 -24.86
CA ARG A 104 18.95 23.99 -23.72
C ARG A 104 19.04 22.88 -22.68
N ALA A 105 20.24 22.55 -22.23
CA ALA A 105 20.39 21.54 -21.20
C ALA A 105 21.70 21.69 -20.42
N ALA A 106 21.69 21.15 -19.21
CA ALA A 106 22.88 20.95 -18.39
C ALA A 106 23.03 19.46 -18.09
N LEU A 107 24.25 18.96 -18.23
CA LEU A 107 24.65 17.61 -17.82
C LEU A 107 25.66 17.72 -16.69
N TYR A 108 25.50 16.91 -15.65
CA TYR A 108 26.52 16.73 -14.62
C TYR A 108 26.62 15.27 -14.18
N THR A 109 27.81 14.80 -13.85
CA THR A 109 28.02 13.41 -13.44
C THR A 109 27.51 13.14 -12.03
N THR A 110 27.07 11.91 -11.78
CA THR A 110 26.62 11.49 -10.45
C THR A 110 27.80 11.02 -9.60
N HIS A 111 27.57 10.85 -8.30
CA HIS A 111 28.59 10.35 -7.36
C HIS A 111 29.21 9.01 -7.77
N SER A 112 28.43 8.16 -8.44
CA SER A 112 28.85 6.81 -8.86
C SER A 112 29.37 6.77 -10.30
N HIS A 113 29.63 7.93 -10.91
CA HIS A 113 30.16 8.01 -12.26
C HIS A 113 31.57 7.41 -12.35
N LEU A 114 31.81 6.63 -13.42
CA LEU A 114 33.12 6.16 -13.83
C LEU A 114 33.27 6.40 -15.34
N THR A 115 34.48 6.67 -15.83
CA THR A 115 34.73 6.85 -17.28
C THR A 115 34.29 5.63 -18.10
N ILE A 116 34.44 4.41 -17.56
CA ILE A 116 34.04 3.15 -18.20
C ILE A 116 32.59 2.73 -17.91
N SER A 117 31.95 3.34 -16.90
CA SER A 117 30.55 3.10 -16.54
C SER A 117 29.90 4.45 -16.25
N PRO A 118 29.64 5.25 -17.30
CA PRO A 118 29.23 6.63 -17.12
C PRO A 118 27.83 6.74 -16.52
N ARG A 119 27.71 7.64 -15.56
CA ARG A 119 26.44 8.04 -14.95
C ARG A 119 26.33 9.55 -14.89
N CYS A 120 25.19 10.10 -15.25
CA CYS A 120 24.96 11.54 -15.23
C CYS A 120 23.50 11.89 -15.01
N ARG A 121 23.25 13.18 -14.77
CA ARG A 121 21.93 13.79 -14.78
C ARG A 121 21.85 14.81 -15.87
N ILE A 122 20.69 14.91 -16.50
CA ILE A 122 20.40 15.89 -17.54
C ILE A 122 19.21 16.74 -17.10
N ILE A 123 19.39 18.05 -17.11
CA ILE A 123 18.38 19.05 -16.73
C ILE A 123 18.03 19.88 -17.95
N ILE A 124 16.73 19.99 -18.29
CA ILE A 124 16.23 20.69 -19.47
C ILE A 124 15.14 21.67 -19.03
N PRO A 125 15.34 23.00 -19.15
CA PRO A 125 14.35 23.98 -18.74
C PRO A 125 13.16 24.02 -19.72
N LEU A 126 11.97 24.26 -19.18
CA LEU A 126 10.73 24.37 -19.94
C LEU A 126 10.28 25.83 -20.06
N THR A 127 9.77 26.18 -21.24
CA THR A 127 9.25 27.54 -21.52
C THR A 127 8.00 27.90 -20.69
N ARG A 128 7.27 26.91 -20.19
CA ARG A 128 6.18 27.05 -19.20
C ARG A 128 6.23 25.94 -18.17
N ASP A 129 5.52 26.13 -17.07
CA ASP A 129 5.30 25.04 -16.12
C ASP A 129 4.36 24.00 -16.73
N VAL A 130 4.60 22.74 -16.39
CA VAL A 130 3.82 21.59 -16.88
C VAL A 130 3.21 20.83 -15.71
N THR A 131 2.08 20.18 -15.96
CA THR A 131 1.47 19.28 -14.99
C THR A 131 2.35 18.05 -14.75
N PRO A 132 2.13 17.28 -13.67
CA PRO A 132 2.80 15.99 -13.47
C PRO A 132 2.69 15.04 -14.68
N ASP A 133 1.58 15.09 -15.40
CA ASP A 133 1.25 14.16 -16.49
C ASP A 133 1.99 14.54 -17.76
N GLU A 134 1.96 15.84 -18.09
CA GLU A 134 2.77 16.42 -19.15
C GLU A 134 4.25 16.16 -18.91
N TYR A 135 4.74 16.33 -17.66
CA TYR A 135 6.13 16.02 -17.31
C TYR A 135 6.49 14.56 -17.62
N THR A 136 5.66 13.62 -17.20
CA THR A 136 5.90 12.19 -17.43
C THR A 136 5.89 11.85 -18.91
N ALA A 137 4.92 12.37 -19.68
CA ALA A 137 4.84 12.18 -21.12
C ALA A 137 6.06 12.76 -21.85
N ILE A 138 6.40 14.02 -21.59
CA ILE A 138 7.55 14.70 -22.21
C ILE A 138 8.84 13.94 -21.87
N SER A 139 9.05 13.59 -20.60
CA SER A 139 10.24 12.86 -20.16
C SER A 139 10.40 11.53 -20.90
N ARG A 140 9.33 10.72 -21.00
CA ARG A 140 9.37 9.41 -21.67
C ARG A 140 9.60 9.52 -23.18
N TYR A 141 8.91 10.44 -23.86
CA TYR A 141 9.12 10.64 -25.29
C TYR A 141 10.49 11.22 -25.62
N TYR A 142 10.98 12.13 -24.78
CA TYR A 142 12.31 12.71 -24.93
C TYR A 142 13.41 11.65 -24.73
N THR A 143 13.34 10.85 -23.66
CA THR A 143 14.34 9.79 -23.42
C THR A 143 14.23 8.67 -24.46
N ARG A 144 13.05 8.40 -25.04
CA ARG A 144 12.91 7.47 -26.17
C ARG A 144 13.79 7.85 -27.36
N LYS A 145 13.90 9.16 -27.69
CA LYS A 145 14.76 9.62 -28.79
C LYS A 145 16.24 9.41 -28.51
N LEU A 146 16.66 9.57 -27.25
CA LEU A 146 18.05 9.41 -26.84
C LEU A 146 18.44 7.94 -26.62
N GLY A 147 17.48 7.10 -26.23
CA GLY A 147 17.68 5.72 -25.81
C GLY A 147 17.15 5.52 -24.40
N ILE A 148 15.89 5.13 -24.28
CA ILE A 148 15.13 5.11 -23.01
C ILE A 148 15.78 4.22 -21.94
N ASP A 149 16.48 3.15 -22.35
CA ASP A 149 17.13 2.20 -21.45
C ASP A 149 18.36 2.78 -20.73
N MET A 150 18.91 3.91 -21.17
CA MET A 150 20.00 4.60 -20.46
C MET A 150 19.52 5.29 -19.17
N PHE A 151 18.22 5.58 -19.07
CA PHE A 151 17.63 6.38 -18.00
C PHE A 151 16.94 5.51 -16.96
N ASP A 152 17.15 5.81 -15.68
CA ASP A 152 16.44 5.17 -14.57
C ASP A 152 14.96 5.57 -14.58
N GLU A 153 14.07 4.64 -14.20
CA GLU A 153 12.61 4.86 -14.18
C GLU A 153 12.19 6.01 -13.26
N CYS A 154 13.02 6.39 -12.30
CA CYS A 154 12.78 7.56 -11.45
C CYS A 154 12.72 8.86 -12.25
N SER A 155 13.36 8.94 -13.42
CA SER A 155 13.31 10.10 -14.33
C SER A 155 11.87 10.47 -14.70
N TYR A 156 10.98 9.49 -14.77
CA TYR A 156 9.58 9.67 -15.18
C TYR A 156 8.64 9.96 -14.00
N ARG A 157 9.17 10.03 -12.77
CA ARG A 157 8.39 10.30 -11.55
C ARG A 157 8.39 11.81 -11.28
N PRO A 158 7.21 12.47 -11.25
CA PRO A 158 7.12 13.91 -11.01
C PRO A 158 7.71 14.38 -9.67
N HIS A 159 7.72 13.51 -8.66
CA HIS A 159 8.25 13.82 -7.32
C HIS A 159 9.73 13.43 -7.14
N GLN A 160 10.41 13.03 -8.22
CA GLN A 160 11.84 12.71 -8.17
C GLN A 160 12.66 13.97 -7.88
N LEU A 161 13.54 13.86 -6.88
CA LEU A 161 14.56 14.87 -6.61
C LEU A 161 15.82 14.57 -7.42
N MET A 162 16.62 15.60 -7.66
CA MET A 162 17.99 15.47 -8.10
C MET A 162 18.95 15.91 -7.00
N TYR A 163 19.89 15.04 -6.66
CA TYR A 163 20.95 15.41 -5.72
C TYR A 163 21.84 16.47 -6.35
N TRP A 164 22.35 17.36 -5.50
CA TRP A 164 23.47 18.21 -5.88
C TRP A 164 24.68 17.38 -6.32
N PRO A 165 25.53 17.90 -7.23
CA PRO A 165 26.72 17.20 -7.68
C PRO A 165 27.63 16.90 -6.48
N THR A 166 27.97 15.63 -6.34
CA THR A 166 28.94 15.14 -5.36
C THR A 166 29.87 14.18 -6.08
N THR A 167 31.13 14.12 -5.67
CA THR A 167 32.13 13.26 -6.33
C THR A 167 33.14 12.74 -5.29
N PRO A 168 33.56 11.47 -5.36
CA PRO A 168 34.65 10.95 -4.54
C PRO A 168 35.92 11.81 -4.65
N SER A 169 36.79 11.72 -3.66
CA SER A 169 38.00 12.53 -3.51
C SER A 169 38.88 12.56 -4.78
N ASN A 170 39.07 11.41 -5.42
CA ASN A 170 39.85 11.22 -6.65
C ASN A 170 39.01 11.01 -7.91
N GLY A 171 37.67 11.15 -7.83
CA GLY A 171 36.78 10.81 -8.94
C GLY A 171 36.74 11.84 -10.07
N GLU A 172 36.28 11.45 -11.25
CA GLU A 172 36.07 12.39 -12.37
C GLU A 172 34.72 13.11 -12.22
N PHE A 173 34.73 14.44 -12.34
CA PHE A 173 33.51 15.24 -12.40
C PHE A 173 33.41 15.93 -13.75
N ILE A 174 32.31 15.68 -14.48
CA ILE A 174 32.06 16.27 -15.79
C ILE A 174 30.79 17.09 -15.69
N PHE A 175 30.88 18.34 -16.13
CA PHE A 175 29.75 19.23 -16.35
C PHE A 175 29.78 19.72 -17.81
N LYS A 176 28.62 19.73 -18.48
CA LYS A 176 28.46 20.23 -19.86
C LYS A 176 27.15 21.00 -20.02
N GLU A 177 27.13 21.91 -20.99
CA GLU A 177 25.93 22.69 -21.36
C GLU A 177 25.66 22.62 -22.86
N ALA A 178 24.41 22.40 -23.22
CA ALA A 178 23.94 22.61 -24.58
C ALA A 178 23.30 24.01 -24.67
N ASN A 179 23.88 24.92 -25.47
CA ASN A 179 23.37 26.27 -25.69
C ASN A 179 22.37 26.29 -26.86
N LYS A 180 21.15 25.79 -26.65
CA LYS A 180 20.05 25.76 -27.64
C LYS A 180 18.78 26.39 -27.07
N GLU A 181 17.67 26.34 -27.80
CA GLU A 181 16.37 26.83 -27.34
C GLU A 181 15.79 25.98 -26.21
N TRP A 182 14.99 26.60 -25.33
CA TRP A 182 14.29 25.88 -24.26
C TRP A 182 13.21 24.97 -24.84
N LEU A 183 12.91 23.85 -24.16
CA LEU A 183 11.86 22.94 -24.62
C LEU A 183 10.50 23.62 -24.46
N ASN A 184 9.72 23.68 -25.55
CA ASN A 184 8.34 24.12 -25.52
C ASN A 184 7.40 22.90 -25.33
N PRO A 185 6.76 22.77 -24.16
CA PRO A 185 5.89 21.63 -23.86
C PRO A 185 4.73 21.46 -24.85
N ASP A 186 4.09 22.56 -25.25
CA ASP A 186 2.93 22.54 -26.15
C ASP A 186 3.30 22.02 -27.53
N LEU A 187 4.38 22.57 -28.11
CA LEU A 187 4.89 22.14 -29.41
C LEU A 187 5.37 20.68 -29.36
N PHE A 188 6.01 20.28 -28.26
CA PHE A 188 6.52 18.91 -28.10
C PHE A 188 5.37 17.90 -27.99
N LEU A 189 4.36 18.19 -27.16
CA LEU A 189 3.22 17.29 -26.94
C LEU A 189 2.24 17.27 -28.13
N ALA A 190 2.18 18.32 -28.94
CA ALA A 190 1.40 18.33 -30.18
C ALA A 190 1.84 17.24 -31.17
N ALA A 191 3.11 16.80 -31.11
CA ALA A 191 3.60 15.68 -31.92
C ALA A 191 3.14 14.29 -31.41
N TYR A 192 2.49 14.22 -30.25
CA TYR A 192 2.09 12.98 -29.59
C TYR A 192 0.62 13.06 -29.12
N PRO A 193 -0.38 13.11 -30.02
CA PRO A 193 -1.77 13.42 -29.67
C PRO A 193 -2.39 12.51 -28.59
N ASN A 194 -1.92 11.27 -28.47
CA ASN A 194 -2.41 10.29 -27.49
C ASN A 194 -1.61 10.26 -26.18
N TRP A 195 -0.78 11.29 -25.89
CA TRP A 195 0.08 11.31 -24.70
C TRP A 195 -0.67 11.21 -23.37
N ARG A 196 -1.97 11.57 -23.36
CA ARG A 196 -2.85 11.47 -22.19
C ARG A 196 -3.24 10.04 -21.84
N ASP A 197 -3.13 9.10 -22.77
CA ASP A 197 -3.23 7.68 -22.47
C ASP A 197 -1.87 7.21 -21.93
N CYS A 198 -1.76 7.18 -20.60
CA CYS A 198 -0.54 6.79 -19.91
C CYS A 198 -0.08 5.36 -20.27
N THR A 199 -0.98 4.50 -20.76
CA THR A 199 -0.67 3.12 -21.13
C THR A 199 0.08 3.01 -22.47
N LEU A 200 0.04 4.07 -23.29
CA LEU A 200 0.74 4.15 -24.58
C LEU A 200 2.09 4.86 -24.48
N LEU A 201 2.46 5.35 -23.29
CA LEU A 201 3.73 6.04 -23.11
C LEU A 201 4.91 5.07 -23.25
N PRO A 202 6.05 5.53 -23.83
CA PRO A 202 7.24 4.70 -23.96
C PRO A 202 7.73 4.14 -22.62
N THR A 203 8.01 2.84 -22.57
CA THR A 203 8.55 2.13 -21.40
C THR A 203 9.96 1.64 -21.65
N SER A 204 10.78 1.57 -20.59
CA SER A 204 12.07 0.89 -20.67
C SER A 204 11.89 -0.63 -20.81
N SER A 205 12.94 -1.34 -21.24
CA SER A 205 12.98 -2.81 -21.23
C SER A 205 12.80 -3.39 -19.82
N ARG A 206 13.25 -2.65 -18.79
CA ARG A 206 13.08 -3.00 -17.37
C ARG A 206 11.63 -2.89 -16.93
N GLU A 207 10.90 -1.86 -17.35
CA GLU A 207 9.47 -1.75 -17.05
C GLU A 207 8.66 -2.81 -17.80
N SER A 208 8.98 -3.02 -19.08
CA SER A 208 8.30 -3.99 -19.95
C SER A 208 8.45 -5.44 -19.47
N SER A 209 9.55 -5.76 -18.78
CA SER A 209 9.75 -7.06 -18.13
C SER A 209 9.03 -7.19 -16.78
N VAL A 210 8.77 -6.07 -16.08
CA VAL A 210 7.96 -6.01 -14.84
C VAL A 210 6.46 -6.09 -15.11
N TYR A 211 6.00 -5.77 -16.34
CA TYR A 211 4.63 -6.07 -16.79
C TYR A 211 4.36 -7.58 -16.98
N LYS A 212 5.39 -8.44 -16.92
CA LYS A 212 5.16 -9.86 -16.60
C LYS A 212 4.90 -9.96 -15.10
N PRO A 213 3.82 -10.61 -14.65
CA PRO A 213 3.47 -10.77 -13.24
C PRO A 213 4.51 -11.65 -12.52
N THR A 214 5.70 -11.09 -12.28
CA THR A 214 6.83 -11.75 -11.65
C THR A 214 7.67 -10.73 -10.91
N SER A 215 7.19 -10.35 -9.73
CA SER A 215 8.03 -10.11 -8.54
C SER A 215 7.16 -10.29 -7.30
N ARG A 216 7.04 -11.55 -6.86
CA ARG A 216 5.98 -12.15 -6.01
C ARG A 216 4.62 -12.17 -6.71
N LYS A 217 4.19 -13.35 -7.17
CA LYS A 217 2.76 -13.56 -7.49
C LYS A 217 1.99 -13.11 -6.24
N GLN A 218 1.25 -12.02 -6.33
CA GLN A 218 0.30 -11.70 -5.28
C GLN A 218 -0.62 -12.92 -5.17
N GLU A 219 -0.80 -13.40 -3.95
CA GLU A 219 -1.78 -14.43 -3.66
C GLU A 219 -3.15 -13.95 -4.15
N ASP A 220 -3.96 -14.85 -4.71
CA ASP A 220 -5.31 -14.50 -5.13
C ASP A 220 -6.07 -13.95 -3.90
N PRO A 221 -6.53 -12.68 -3.93
CA PRO A 221 -7.17 -12.07 -2.79
C PRO A 221 -8.44 -12.81 -2.38
N LEU A 222 -9.07 -13.55 -3.30
CA LEU A 222 -10.27 -14.32 -3.01
C LEU A 222 -9.96 -15.62 -2.26
N THR A 223 -8.76 -16.19 -2.40
CA THR A 223 -8.36 -17.40 -1.66
C THR A 223 -7.68 -17.08 -0.33
N LYS A 224 -7.26 -15.83 -0.15
CA LYS A 224 -6.54 -15.38 1.05
C LYS A 224 -7.41 -15.54 2.30
N LYS A 225 -6.83 -16.04 3.38
CA LYS A 225 -7.54 -16.16 4.67
C LYS A 225 -7.50 -14.84 5.48
N GLY A 226 -8.41 -14.74 6.43
CA GLY A 226 -8.51 -13.61 7.35
C GLY A 226 -9.11 -12.37 6.71
N ILE A 227 -9.02 -11.25 7.43
CA ILE A 227 -9.75 -10.01 7.13
C ILE A 227 -9.50 -9.42 5.74
N ILE A 228 -8.27 -9.52 5.22
CA ILE A 228 -7.95 -9.02 3.87
C ILE A 228 -8.74 -9.79 2.82
N GLY A 229 -8.73 -11.12 2.91
CA GLY A 229 -9.43 -11.96 1.96
C GLY A 229 -10.94 -11.88 2.12
N ALA A 230 -11.44 -11.83 3.36
CA ALA A 230 -12.86 -11.60 3.62
C ALA A 230 -13.33 -10.27 3.02
N PHE A 231 -12.57 -9.18 3.19
CA PHE A 231 -12.87 -7.90 2.55
C PHE A 231 -12.91 -8.01 1.03
N CYS A 232 -11.93 -8.69 0.41
CA CYS A 232 -11.88 -8.83 -1.05
C CYS A 232 -12.92 -9.80 -1.63
N ARG A 233 -13.41 -10.77 -0.84
CA ARG A 233 -14.56 -11.62 -1.21
C ARG A 233 -15.89 -10.90 -1.04
N THR A 234 -15.96 -9.97 -0.08
CA THR A 234 -17.15 -9.15 0.16
C THR A 234 -17.28 -8.05 -0.89
N TYR A 235 -16.16 -7.43 -1.27
CA TYR A 235 -16.11 -6.31 -2.21
C TYR A 235 -15.05 -6.58 -3.30
N GLY A 236 -15.52 -6.72 -4.54
CA GLY A 236 -14.65 -6.59 -5.72
C GLY A 236 -14.07 -5.17 -5.81
N ILE A 237 -13.08 -4.98 -6.68
CA ILE A 237 -12.45 -3.66 -6.90
C ILE A 237 -13.48 -2.58 -7.23
N GLU A 238 -14.40 -2.87 -8.15
CA GLU A 238 -15.39 -1.91 -8.63
C GLU A 238 -16.38 -1.49 -7.53
N GLU A 239 -16.89 -2.45 -6.75
CA GLU A 239 -17.77 -2.16 -5.61
C GLU A 239 -17.02 -1.41 -4.51
N ALA A 240 -15.76 -1.77 -4.25
CA ALA A 240 -14.92 -1.08 -3.28
C ALA A 240 -14.65 0.37 -3.69
N ILE A 241 -14.42 0.63 -4.98
CA ILE A 241 -14.31 1.99 -5.53
C ILE A 241 -15.59 2.77 -5.26
N ALA A 242 -16.73 2.25 -5.74
CA ALA A 242 -18.03 2.92 -5.64
C ALA A 242 -18.45 3.19 -4.19
N LYS A 243 -18.19 2.26 -3.26
CA LYS A 243 -18.62 2.38 -1.86
C LYS A 243 -17.67 3.23 -1.01
N PHE A 244 -16.36 3.08 -1.17
CA PHE A 244 -15.40 3.57 -0.17
C PHE A 244 -14.54 4.75 -0.63
N ILE A 245 -14.34 4.91 -1.95
CA ILE A 245 -13.51 5.95 -2.56
C ILE A 245 -14.10 6.49 -3.88
N PRO A 246 -15.40 6.83 -3.94
CA PRO A 246 -16.06 7.25 -5.18
C PRO A 246 -15.51 8.55 -5.76
N ASP A 247 -14.94 9.43 -4.92
CA ASP A 247 -14.37 10.71 -5.34
C ASP A 247 -12.92 10.58 -5.88
N VAL A 248 -12.39 9.36 -5.96
CA VAL A 248 -11.01 9.09 -6.42
C VAL A 248 -10.98 8.56 -7.85
N TYR A 249 -11.96 7.74 -8.22
CA TYR A 249 -12.01 7.05 -9.50
C TYR A 249 -13.40 7.08 -10.10
N GLU A 250 -13.48 7.28 -11.41
CA GLU A 250 -14.72 7.16 -12.18
C GLU A 250 -14.55 6.18 -13.35
N PRO A 251 -15.62 5.46 -13.77
CA PRO A 251 -15.54 4.59 -14.94
C PRO A 251 -15.14 5.37 -16.19
N SER A 252 -14.18 4.86 -16.97
CA SER A 252 -13.82 5.47 -18.25
C SER A 252 -14.75 5.04 -19.38
N MET A 253 -14.59 5.65 -20.56
CA MET A 253 -15.25 5.20 -21.78
C MET A 253 -14.81 3.81 -22.26
N VAL A 254 -13.71 3.28 -21.72
CA VAL A 254 -13.17 1.95 -22.05
C VAL A 254 -13.56 0.98 -20.95
N ASP A 255 -14.27 -0.08 -21.34
CA ASP A 255 -14.71 -1.11 -20.40
C ASP A 255 -13.53 -1.75 -19.65
N GLY A 256 -13.69 -1.98 -18.35
CA GLY A 256 -12.65 -2.46 -17.45
C GLY A 256 -11.55 -1.42 -17.09
N ARG A 257 -11.74 -0.14 -17.45
CA ARG A 257 -10.83 0.95 -17.07
C ARG A 257 -11.54 2.05 -16.28
N TYR A 258 -10.75 2.71 -15.44
CA TYR A 258 -11.17 3.85 -14.64
C TYR A 258 -10.22 5.02 -14.87
N ASP A 259 -10.78 6.22 -14.70
CA ASP A 259 -10.07 7.49 -14.72
C ASP A 259 -9.75 7.89 -13.27
N TYR A 260 -8.52 8.35 -13.04
CA TYR A 260 -8.15 8.97 -11.76
C TYR A 260 -8.58 10.44 -11.73
N ILE A 261 -9.71 10.71 -11.04
CA ILE A 261 -10.41 12.00 -11.02
C ILE A 261 -9.50 13.21 -10.75
N PRO A 262 -8.52 13.17 -9.83
CA PRO A 262 -7.65 14.32 -9.58
C PRO A 262 -6.66 14.66 -10.70
N ALA A 263 -6.68 13.94 -11.82
CA ALA A 263 -5.77 14.14 -12.95
C ALA A 263 -6.52 14.46 -14.26
N ASP A 264 -5.78 15.01 -15.23
CA ASP A 264 -6.31 15.35 -16.56
C ASP A 264 -6.13 14.20 -17.57
N SER A 265 -5.60 13.06 -17.13
CA SER A 265 -5.40 11.86 -17.93
C SER A 265 -6.65 10.99 -17.96
N SER A 266 -6.81 10.20 -19.03
CA SER A 266 -7.90 9.24 -19.17
C SER A 266 -7.40 7.81 -19.25
N SER A 267 -8.18 6.88 -18.71
CA SER A 267 -8.07 5.43 -18.81
C SER A 267 -6.76 4.89 -18.26
N ASP A 268 -6.28 5.50 -17.18
CA ASP A 268 -5.00 5.25 -16.55
C ASP A 268 -5.03 4.11 -15.53
N VAL A 269 -6.22 3.69 -15.08
CA VAL A 269 -6.40 2.60 -14.13
C VAL A 269 -7.01 1.40 -14.83
N ILE A 270 -6.35 0.25 -14.70
CA ILE A 270 -6.79 -1.03 -15.27
C ILE A 270 -7.29 -1.92 -14.14
N ILE A 271 -8.48 -2.50 -14.33
CA ILE A 271 -9.05 -3.50 -13.44
C ILE A 271 -8.83 -4.90 -14.05
N TYR A 272 -8.25 -5.81 -13.28
CA TYR A 272 -8.01 -7.19 -13.68
C TYR A 272 -8.93 -8.13 -12.92
N ASP A 273 -9.84 -8.78 -13.65
CA ASP A 273 -10.80 -9.77 -13.14
C ASP A 273 -11.62 -9.30 -11.92
N ASN A 274 -11.81 -7.99 -11.78
CA ASN A 274 -12.38 -7.34 -10.58
C ASN A 274 -11.66 -7.71 -9.25
N LYS A 275 -10.44 -8.26 -9.33
CA LYS A 275 -9.61 -8.69 -8.18
C LYS A 275 -8.49 -7.71 -7.88
N PHE A 276 -7.90 -7.14 -8.92
CA PHE A 276 -6.77 -6.24 -8.81
C PHE A 276 -7.00 -4.95 -9.59
N SER A 277 -6.41 -3.87 -9.10
CA SER A 277 -6.29 -2.58 -9.76
C SER A 277 -4.81 -2.27 -10.00
N PHE A 278 -4.52 -1.59 -11.10
CA PHE A 278 -3.19 -1.06 -11.39
C PHE A 278 -3.35 0.32 -12.04
N SER A 279 -2.77 1.35 -11.43
CA SER A 279 -2.75 2.69 -12.02
C SER A 279 -1.40 2.97 -12.67
N HIS A 280 -1.44 3.53 -13.87
CA HIS A 280 -0.29 4.06 -14.60
C HIS A 280 -0.03 5.55 -14.28
N HIS A 281 -0.92 6.20 -13.54
CA HIS A 281 -0.94 7.65 -13.43
C HIS A 281 0.10 8.20 -12.47
N ALA A 282 0.94 9.11 -12.97
CA ALA A 282 2.12 9.53 -12.25
C ALA A 282 1.83 10.34 -10.97
N SER A 283 0.64 10.94 -10.80
CA SER A 283 0.25 11.62 -9.56
C SER A 283 -0.52 10.71 -8.58
N ASN A 284 -1.00 9.54 -9.03
CA ASN A 284 -1.85 8.66 -8.24
C ASN A 284 -1.04 7.91 -7.15
N PRO A 285 -1.42 7.95 -5.86
CA PRO A 285 -0.78 7.18 -4.79
C PRO A 285 -0.67 5.65 -5.04
N ALA A 286 -1.59 5.09 -5.84
CA ALA A 286 -1.62 3.69 -6.28
C ALA A 286 -0.74 3.40 -7.52
N CYS A 287 -0.10 4.41 -8.11
CA CYS A 287 0.69 4.28 -9.33
C CYS A 287 1.78 3.21 -9.24
N ASN A 288 1.83 2.36 -10.27
CA ASN A 288 2.74 1.23 -10.42
C ASN A 288 2.66 0.22 -9.26
N LYS A 289 1.48 0.07 -8.66
CA LYS A 289 1.20 -0.95 -7.64
C LYS A 289 0.01 -1.79 -8.11
N LEU A 290 0.20 -3.11 -8.12
CA LEU A 290 -0.91 -4.05 -8.24
C LEU A 290 -1.58 -4.15 -6.87
N LEU A 291 -2.85 -3.76 -6.75
CA LEU A 291 -3.55 -3.66 -5.46
C LEU A 291 -4.88 -4.41 -5.51
N ASN A 292 -5.14 -5.23 -4.50
CA ASN A 292 -6.48 -5.76 -4.24
C ASN A 292 -7.40 -4.66 -3.64
N ALA A 293 -8.68 -4.95 -3.49
CA ALA A 293 -9.68 -3.99 -2.98
C ALA A 293 -9.30 -3.42 -1.60
N PHE A 294 -8.83 -4.27 -0.68
CA PHE A 294 -8.42 -3.83 0.65
C PHE A 294 -7.26 -2.81 0.59
N ASP A 295 -6.22 -3.14 -0.18
CA ASP A 295 -5.03 -2.30 -0.30
C ASP A 295 -5.28 -1.01 -1.10
N LEU A 296 -6.18 -1.05 -2.09
CA LEU A 296 -6.61 0.14 -2.83
C LEU A 296 -7.31 1.12 -1.89
N VAL A 297 -8.34 0.69 -1.16
CA VAL A 297 -9.05 1.51 -0.18
C VAL A 297 -8.08 2.02 0.89
N ARG A 298 -7.17 1.16 1.39
CA ARG A 298 -6.15 1.55 2.37
C ARG A 298 -5.30 2.73 1.90
N ILE A 299 -4.73 2.64 0.71
CA ILE A 299 -3.80 3.66 0.21
C ILE A 299 -4.49 5.01 0.06
N HIS A 300 -5.74 5.04 -0.41
CA HIS A 300 -6.46 6.29 -0.63
C HIS A 300 -7.10 6.87 0.63
N LYS A 301 -7.69 6.03 1.49
CA LYS A 301 -8.40 6.49 2.69
C LYS A 301 -7.46 6.72 3.87
N PHE A 302 -6.47 5.85 4.04
CA PHE A 302 -5.62 5.81 5.24
C PHE A 302 -4.13 5.99 4.95
N GLY A 303 -3.72 6.08 3.68
CA GLY A 303 -2.30 6.22 3.31
C GLY A 303 -1.62 7.45 3.92
N HIS A 304 -2.40 8.47 4.27
CA HIS A 304 -1.90 9.65 4.97
C HIS A 304 -1.38 9.35 6.41
N LEU A 305 -1.71 8.20 6.99
CA LEU A 305 -1.20 7.80 8.31
C LEU A 305 0.23 7.23 8.23
N ASP A 306 0.68 6.81 7.04
CA ASP A 306 2.01 6.23 6.83
C ASP A 306 3.11 7.28 6.58
N ILE A 307 2.74 8.54 6.68
CA ILE A 307 3.50 9.70 6.23
C ILE A 307 4.83 9.91 6.98
N ASP A 308 4.88 9.56 8.26
CA ASP A 308 6.03 9.79 9.16
C ASP A 308 6.48 8.53 9.88
N VAL A 309 6.17 7.38 9.29
CA VAL A 309 6.38 6.07 9.90
C VAL A 309 7.78 5.59 9.60
N ASP A 310 8.51 5.19 10.65
CA ASP A 310 9.85 4.62 10.50
C ASP A 310 9.78 3.29 9.73
N ASN A 311 10.78 3.06 8.87
CA ASN A 311 10.91 1.82 8.10
C ASN A 311 11.10 0.57 8.99
N SER A 312 11.40 0.75 10.29
CA SER A 312 11.44 -0.33 11.28
C SER A 312 10.06 -0.80 11.75
N THR A 313 8.99 -0.06 11.41
CA THR A 313 7.62 -0.35 11.87
C THR A 313 7.09 -1.62 11.20
N ILE A 314 6.82 -2.66 12.00
CA ILE A 314 6.39 -3.99 11.52
C ILE A 314 5.02 -3.94 10.81
N LYS A 315 4.10 -3.08 11.27
CA LYS A 315 2.79 -2.86 10.63
C LYS A 315 2.55 -1.36 10.50
N SER A 316 2.26 -0.91 9.28
CA SER A 316 2.01 0.52 9.05
C SER A 316 0.69 0.96 9.71
N PRO A 317 0.61 2.18 10.26
CA PRO A 317 -0.62 2.78 10.79
C PRO A 317 -1.80 2.70 9.82
N SER A 318 -1.59 2.93 8.51
CA SER A 318 -2.67 2.79 7.52
C SER A 318 -3.21 1.36 7.44
N PHE A 319 -2.33 0.36 7.63
CA PHE A 319 -2.74 -1.03 7.65
C PHE A 319 -3.54 -1.33 8.90
N VAL A 320 -3.11 -0.85 10.07
CA VAL A 320 -3.89 -1.01 11.32
C VAL A 320 -5.27 -0.39 11.18
N GLU A 321 -5.35 0.83 10.66
CA GLU A 321 -6.63 1.53 10.50
C GLU A 321 -7.53 0.86 9.45
N MET A 322 -6.98 0.39 8.34
CA MET A 322 -7.74 -0.37 7.36
C MET A 322 -8.29 -1.69 7.93
N ASN A 323 -7.53 -2.38 8.81
CA ASN A 323 -8.05 -3.57 9.49
C ASN A 323 -9.22 -3.22 10.42
N ASN A 324 -9.09 -2.14 11.20
CA ASN A 324 -10.17 -1.66 12.06
C ASN A 324 -11.39 -1.22 11.24
N PHE A 325 -11.17 -0.60 10.08
CA PHE A 325 -12.24 -0.23 9.18
C PHE A 325 -12.96 -1.48 8.62
N ALA A 326 -12.21 -2.46 8.12
CA ALA A 326 -12.76 -3.67 7.53
C ALA A 326 -13.50 -4.56 8.54
N ILE A 327 -13.05 -4.65 9.81
CA ILE A 327 -13.69 -5.52 10.81
C ILE A 327 -15.03 -4.96 11.31
N ASN A 328 -15.21 -3.65 11.19
CA ASN A 328 -16.44 -2.96 11.59
C ASN A 328 -17.41 -2.80 10.41
N ASP A 329 -17.11 -3.33 9.22
CA ASP A 329 -18.06 -3.42 8.11
C ASP A 329 -18.95 -4.66 8.30
N ASP A 330 -20.27 -4.44 8.34
CA ASP A 330 -21.24 -5.49 8.69
C ASP A 330 -21.16 -6.70 7.75
N LYS A 331 -21.06 -6.50 6.43
CA LYS A 331 -20.96 -7.60 5.46
C LYS A 331 -19.67 -8.40 5.63
N VAL A 332 -18.55 -7.73 5.91
CA VAL A 332 -17.26 -8.42 6.15
C VAL A 332 -17.31 -9.22 7.44
N LYS A 333 -17.94 -8.66 8.48
CA LYS A 333 -18.12 -9.33 9.78
C LYS A 333 -19.01 -10.57 9.65
N GLU A 334 -20.12 -10.46 8.93
CA GLU A 334 -21.03 -11.57 8.61
C GLU A 334 -20.28 -12.68 7.86
N LEU A 335 -19.52 -12.35 6.81
CA LEU A 335 -18.75 -13.33 6.05
C LEU A 335 -17.67 -14.02 6.91
N LEU A 336 -16.88 -13.26 7.68
CA LEU A 336 -15.88 -13.82 8.59
C LEU A 336 -16.48 -14.77 9.63
N THR A 337 -17.71 -14.51 10.02
CA THR A 337 -18.45 -15.31 10.99
C THR A 337 -18.93 -16.61 10.35
N LYS A 338 -19.54 -16.52 9.17
CA LYS A 338 -19.99 -17.66 8.36
C LYS A 338 -18.84 -18.62 8.01
N GLU A 339 -17.70 -18.09 7.54
CA GLU A 339 -16.53 -18.90 7.18
C GLU A 339 -16.00 -19.72 8.36
N LYS A 340 -16.07 -19.19 9.59
CA LYS A 340 -15.66 -19.94 10.79
C LYS A 340 -16.62 -21.04 11.18
N ILE A 341 -17.93 -20.78 11.04
CA ILE A 341 -18.96 -21.80 11.29
C ILE A 341 -18.72 -23.00 10.37
N GLU A 342 -18.49 -22.71 9.09
CA GLU A 342 -18.23 -23.73 8.07
C GLU A 342 -16.92 -24.48 8.35
N GLU A 343 -15.82 -23.78 8.67
CA GLU A 343 -14.56 -24.41 9.07
C GLU A 343 -14.69 -25.31 10.32
N ALA A 344 -15.62 -25.00 11.22
CA ALA A 344 -15.86 -25.76 12.43
C ALA A 344 -16.87 -26.91 12.25
N GLY A 345 -17.49 -27.05 11.08
CA GLY A 345 -18.43 -28.14 10.75
C GLY A 345 -19.72 -28.10 11.57
N LEU A 346 -20.21 -26.90 11.90
CA LEU A 346 -21.37 -26.70 12.76
C LEU A 346 -22.58 -26.26 11.93
N GLU A 347 -23.69 -26.97 12.06
CA GLU A 347 -25.00 -26.51 11.60
C GLU A 347 -25.64 -25.70 12.74
N PHE A 348 -25.63 -24.38 12.62
CA PHE A 348 -26.30 -23.49 13.57
C PHE A 348 -27.49 -22.78 12.91
N GLU A 349 -28.49 -22.42 13.72
CA GLU A 349 -29.50 -21.45 13.32
C GLU A 349 -28.85 -20.05 13.24
N GLU A 350 -28.98 -19.38 12.09
CA GLU A 350 -28.10 -18.27 11.64
C GLU A 350 -28.13 -17.00 12.52
N ASP A 351 -29.22 -16.72 13.24
CA ASP A 351 -29.52 -15.39 13.82
C ASP A 351 -28.57 -14.93 14.95
N TRP A 352 -28.18 -15.81 15.88
CA TRP A 352 -27.39 -15.39 17.05
C TRP A 352 -25.89 -15.26 16.76
N ILE A 353 -25.40 -15.80 15.65
CA ILE A 353 -23.95 -15.89 15.40
C ILE A 353 -23.41 -14.56 14.86
N GLU A 354 -24.23 -13.81 14.12
CA GLU A 354 -23.91 -12.44 13.67
C GLU A 354 -23.58 -11.48 14.84
N HIS A 355 -24.08 -11.81 16.03
CA HIS A 355 -23.87 -11.05 17.25
C HIS A 355 -22.56 -11.41 17.97
N LEU A 356 -21.77 -12.37 17.48
CA LEU A 356 -20.46 -12.70 18.05
C LEU A 356 -19.45 -11.57 17.82
N GLU A 357 -18.75 -11.22 18.88
CA GLU A 357 -17.66 -10.24 18.84
C GLU A 357 -16.41 -10.89 18.19
N ILE A 358 -15.76 -10.17 17.27
CA ILE A 358 -14.55 -10.62 16.56
C ILE A 358 -13.35 -9.76 17.00
N ASN A 359 -12.17 -10.36 17.11
CA ASN A 359 -10.93 -9.68 17.46
C ASN A 359 -10.24 -9.09 16.20
N SER A 360 -9.21 -8.26 16.38
CA SER A 360 -8.48 -7.61 15.27
C SER A 360 -7.80 -8.55 14.26
N LYS A 361 -7.75 -9.86 14.52
CA LYS A 361 -7.27 -10.88 13.57
C LYS A 361 -8.40 -11.47 12.72
N GLY A 362 -9.64 -11.05 12.97
CA GLY A 362 -10.81 -11.66 12.37
C GLY A 362 -11.21 -12.96 13.06
N GLU A 363 -10.77 -13.27 14.29
CA GLU A 363 -11.11 -14.48 15.07
C GLU A 363 -12.21 -14.21 16.10
N ILE A 364 -12.99 -15.21 16.55
CA ILE A 364 -14.00 -14.97 17.62
C ILE A 364 -13.27 -14.49 18.88
N SER A 365 -13.73 -13.40 19.47
CA SER A 365 -13.13 -12.85 20.68
C SER A 365 -13.43 -13.74 21.89
N PRO A 366 -12.46 -13.98 22.80
CA PRO A 366 -12.69 -14.65 24.08
C PRO A 366 -13.33 -13.68 25.10
N SER A 367 -14.42 -13.02 24.70
CA SER A 367 -15.19 -12.09 25.53
C SER A 367 -16.24 -12.82 26.35
N PHE A 368 -16.62 -12.25 27.49
CA PHE A 368 -17.65 -12.84 28.36
C PHE A 368 -18.99 -12.97 27.61
N ASN A 369 -19.36 -11.94 26.82
CA ASN A 369 -20.57 -11.94 26.00
C ASN A 369 -20.60 -13.10 25.02
N ASN A 370 -19.51 -13.36 24.31
CA ASN A 370 -19.43 -14.50 23.39
C ASN A 370 -19.61 -15.84 24.13
N PHE A 371 -18.99 -16.03 25.30
CA PHE A 371 -19.20 -17.24 26.09
C PHE A 371 -20.66 -17.42 26.50
N VAL A 372 -21.32 -16.35 26.96
CA VAL A 372 -22.75 -16.35 27.34
C VAL A 372 -23.62 -16.68 26.13
N LEU A 373 -23.40 -16.00 25.01
CA LEU A 373 -24.18 -16.16 23.79
C LEU A 373 -24.07 -17.58 23.23
N ILE A 374 -22.85 -18.10 23.13
CA ILE A 374 -22.59 -19.49 22.70
C ILE A 374 -23.27 -20.47 23.65
N LEU A 375 -23.04 -20.34 24.97
CA LEU A 375 -23.64 -21.23 25.95
C LEU A 375 -25.17 -21.23 25.86
N ARG A 376 -25.78 -20.06 25.59
CA ARG A 376 -27.23 -19.87 25.52
C ARG A 376 -27.88 -20.52 24.30
N HIS A 377 -27.23 -20.44 23.14
CA HIS A 377 -27.85 -20.80 21.86
C HIS A 377 -27.31 -22.09 21.22
N ASP A 378 -26.11 -22.54 21.59
CA ASP A 378 -25.56 -23.80 21.10
C ASP A 378 -26.39 -24.98 21.64
N LYS A 379 -27.16 -25.60 20.75
CA LYS A 379 -28.07 -26.71 21.07
C LYS A 379 -27.35 -27.88 21.72
N LYS A 380 -26.07 -28.12 21.40
CA LYS A 380 -25.28 -29.20 22.00
C LYS A 380 -24.95 -28.95 23.47
N LEU A 381 -25.08 -27.70 23.95
CA LEU A 381 -24.79 -27.30 25.33
C LEU A 381 -26.07 -27.06 26.16
N ASN A 382 -27.27 -27.14 25.55
CA ASN A 382 -28.55 -26.89 26.23
C ASN A 382 -28.88 -27.89 27.34
N ASN A 383 -28.30 -29.09 27.28
CA ASN A 383 -28.52 -30.13 28.28
C ASN A 383 -27.76 -29.86 29.59
N ILE A 384 -26.94 -28.82 29.66
CA ILE A 384 -26.28 -28.38 30.89
C ILE A 384 -27.24 -27.47 31.66
N LYS A 385 -27.69 -27.94 32.83
CA LYS A 385 -28.76 -27.31 33.63
C LYS A 385 -28.35 -27.15 35.09
N TYR A 386 -29.05 -26.30 35.82
CA TYR A 386 -28.91 -26.19 37.28
C TYR A 386 -29.96 -27.04 37.98
N ASN A 387 -29.52 -28.09 38.70
CA ASN A 387 -30.41 -28.92 39.49
C ASN A 387 -30.72 -28.23 40.83
N VAL A 388 -31.96 -27.79 40.97
CA VAL A 388 -32.44 -27.06 42.16
C VAL A 388 -32.53 -27.97 43.39
N LEU A 389 -32.73 -29.27 43.20
CA LEU A 389 -32.81 -30.23 44.31
C LEU A 389 -31.43 -30.53 44.92
N SER A 390 -30.42 -30.74 44.07
CA SER A 390 -29.04 -31.01 44.52
C SER A 390 -28.18 -29.76 44.66
N ASN A 391 -28.73 -28.59 44.33
CA ASN A 391 -28.05 -27.29 44.37
C ASN A 391 -26.73 -27.29 43.57
N SER A 392 -26.71 -27.98 42.41
CA SER A 392 -25.50 -28.21 41.62
C SER A 392 -25.79 -28.23 40.12
N ILE A 393 -24.77 -27.99 39.30
CA ILE A 393 -24.88 -28.18 37.85
C ILE A 393 -25.04 -29.66 37.56
N THR A 394 -25.89 -29.99 36.59
CA THR A 394 -26.13 -31.34 36.11
C THR A 394 -26.25 -31.37 34.60
N VAL A 395 -26.19 -32.57 34.02
CA VAL A 395 -26.39 -32.82 32.60
C VAL A 395 -27.67 -33.63 32.44
N VAL A 396 -28.60 -33.14 31.63
CA VAL A 396 -29.90 -33.77 31.35
C VAL A 396 -30.00 -34.03 29.84
N GLY A 397 -29.35 -35.10 29.38
CA GLY A 397 -29.25 -35.47 27.97
C GLY A 397 -27.80 -35.58 27.51
N ASP A 398 -27.59 -35.54 26.19
CA ASP A 398 -26.27 -35.68 25.59
C ASP A 398 -25.46 -34.37 25.58
N ILE A 399 -24.14 -34.50 25.65
CA ILE A 399 -23.17 -33.40 25.55
C ILE A 399 -22.01 -33.81 24.63
N PRO A 400 -21.24 -32.86 24.06
CA PRO A 400 -20.22 -33.15 23.04
C PRO A 400 -19.01 -33.99 23.48
N TRP A 401 -18.91 -34.37 24.75
CA TRP A 401 -17.80 -35.13 25.30
C TRP A 401 -18.31 -36.25 26.20
N ASN A 402 -17.44 -37.21 26.51
CA ASN A 402 -17.79 -38.37 27.31
C ASN A 402 -18.15 -37.97 28.75
N HIS A 403 -19.40 -38.24 29.12
CA HIS A 403 -19.93 -38.01 30.46
C HIS A 403 -19.86 -39.30 31.28
N ASN A 404 -18.90 -39.38 32.21
CA ASN A 404 -18.55 -40.65 32.85
C ASN A 404 -19.35 -40.95 34.13
N LYS A 405 -20.01 -39.95 34.73
CA LYS A 405 -20.74 -40.11 36.00
C LYS A 405 -21.89 -39.11 36.11
N PRO A 406 -22.95 -39.41 36.88
CA PRO A 406 -24.03 -38.46 37.12
C PRO A 406 -23.55 -37.16 37.78
N GLY A 407 -24.10 -36.03 37.33
CA GLY A 407 -23.80 -34.69 37.86
C GLY A 407 -22.57 -34.05 37.23
N TRP A 408 -22.38 -32.74 37.44
CA TRP A 408 -21.27 -32.00 36.84
C TRP A 408 -19.96 -32.13 37.62
N SER A 409 -18.85 -32.31 36.90
CA SER A 409 -17.52 -32.47 37.48
C SER A 409 -16.45 -31.63 36.78
N ASP A 410 -15.24 -31.61 37.35
CA ASP A 410 -14.08 -30.95 36.72
C ASP A 410 -13.70 -31.58 35.37
N MET A 411 -14.01 -32.88 35.18
CA MET A 411 -13.85 -33.52 33.87
C MET A 411 -14.81 -32.93 32.83
N ASP A 412 -16.05 -32.62 33.23
CA ASP A 412 -17.03 -31.99 32.34
C ASP A 412 -16.66 -30.55 32.03
N PHE A 413 -16.12 -29.82 33.02
CA PHE A 413 -15.59 -28.49 32.78
C PHE A 413 -14.37 -28.51 31.84
N GLY A 414 -13.49 -29.51 31.98
CA GLY A 414 -12.39 -29.76 31.03
C GLY A 414 -12.89 -30.11 29.63
N GLY A 415 -13.97 -30.90 29.52
CA GLY A 415 -14.66 -31.20 28.27
C GLY A 415 -15.24 -29.96 27.61
N LEU A 416 -15.93 -29.11 28.38
CA LEU A 416 -16.47 -27.83 27.92
C LEU A 416 -15.35 -26.89 27.44
N LEU A 417 -14.24 -26.80 28.19
CA LEU A 417 -13.07 -26.02 27.77
C LEU A 417 -12.50 -26.50 26.44
N THR A 418 -12.35 -27.81 26.31
CA THR A 418 -11.84 -28.45 25.09
C THR A 418 -12.78 -28.18 23.92
N TYR A 419 -14.09 -28.26 24.15
CA TYR A 419 -15.11 -27.96 23.17
C TYR A 419 -15.00 -26.51 22.69
N PHE A 420 -14.98 -25.52 23.59
CA PHE A 420 -14.80 -24.11 23.23
C PHE A 420 -13.50 -23.83 22.48
N SER A 421 -12.40 -24.46 22.89
CA SER A 421 -11.10 -24.33 22.23
C SER A 421 -11.08 -24.94 20.83
N ASN A 422 -11.72 -26.09 20.63
CA ASN A 422 -11.68 -26.81 19.36
C ASN A 422 -12.68 -26.25 18.35
N VAL A 423 -13.87 -25.90 18.82
CA VAL A 423 -15.03 -25.53 18.00
C VAL A 423 -15.04 -24.03 17.71
N TYR A 424 -14.95 -23.21 18.76
CA TYR A 424 -15.03 -21.75 18.65
C TYR A 424 -13.67 -21.05 18.64
N LYS A 425 -12.57 -21.81 18.82
CA LYS A 425 -11.19 -21.30 18.91
C LYS A 425 -10.99 -20.24 19.99
N ILE A 426 -11.81 -20.27 21.05
CA ILE A 426 -11.68 -19.36 22.20
C ILE A 426 -11.32 -20.13 23.47
N TYR A 427 -10.44 -19.54 24.27
CA TYR A 427 -9.97 -20.13 25.52
C TYR A 427 -9.90 -19.08 26.63
N SER A 428 -10.75 -19.23 27.65
CA SER A 428 -10.67 -18.44 28.88
C SER A 428 -11.39 -19.16 30.01
N PRO A 429 -10.68 -19.98 30.83
CA PRO A 429 -11.29 -20.77 31.89
C PRO A 429 -12.13 -19.96 32.87
N THR A 430 -11.63 -18.81 33.31
CA THR A 430 -12.35 -17.96 34.27
C THR A 430 -13.63 -17.39 33.68
N LYS A 431 -13.59 -16.86 32.45
CA LYS A 431 -14.78 -16.28 31.81
C LYS A 431 -15.81 -17.36 31.48
N LEU A 432 -15.36 -18.50 30.96
CA LEU A 432 -16.23 -19.63 30.65
C LEU A 432 -16.93 -20.17 31.91
N LYS A 433 -16.20 -20.32 33.02
CA LYS A 433 -16.79 -20.74 34.30
C LYS A 433 -17.88 -19.78 34.78
N ASN A 434 -17.61 -18.48 34.73
CA ASN A 434 -18.58 -17.47 35.15
C ASN A 434 -19.80 -17.41 34.21
N ALA A 435 -19.58 -17.52 32.90
CA ALA A 435 -20.66 -17.54 31.91
C ALA A 435 -21.52 -18.80 32.06
N LEU A 436 -20.91 -19.95 32.33
CA LEU A 436 -21.61 -21.20 32.62
C LEU A 436 -22.53 -21.07 33.83
N LEU A 437 -22.04 -20.47 34.93
CA LEU A 437 -22.85 -20.23 36.12
C LEU A 437 -24.04 -19.32 35.83
N ALA A 438 -23.84 -18.25 35.04
CA ALA A 438 -24.92 -17.35 34.64
C ALA A 438 -26.00 -18.08 33.83
N ILE A 439 -25.62 -18.83 32.79
CA ILE A 439 -26.56 -19.55 31.93
C ILE A 439 -27.25 -20.71 32.66
N CYS A 440 -26.54 -21.43 33.53
CA CYS A 440 -27.16 -22.46 34.36
C CYS A 440 -28.25 -21.87 35.27
N GLY A 441 -28.07 -20.65 35.79
CA GLY A 441 -29.09 -19.93 36.54
C GLY A 441 -30.38 -19.68 35.74
N GLU A 442 -30.29 -19.57 34.41
CA GLU A 442 -31.45 -19.45 33.50
C GLU A 442 -32.09 -20.81 33.20
N ARG A 443 -31.34 -21.91 33.35
CA ARG A 443 -31.72 -23.28 32.98
C ARG A 443 -32.01 -24.15 34.20
N LEU A 444 -33.03 -23.78 34.96
CA LEU A 444 -33.42 -24.53 36.15
C LEU A 444 -34.01 -25.90 35.79
N TYR A 445 -33.58 -26.92 36.52
CA TYR A 445 -34.05 -28.29 36.42
C TYR A 445 -34.43 -28.80 37.80
N HIS A 446 -35.55 -29.50 37.90
CA HIS A 446 -35.94 -30.19 39.13
C HIS A 446 -36.38 -31.62 38.80
N PRO A 447 -35.59 -32.65 39.14
CA PRO A 447 -35.81 -34.01 38.66
C PRO A 447 -37.19 -34.58 39.02
N ILE A 448 -37.67 -34.34 40.25
CA ILE A 448 -39.00 -34.81 40.67
C ILE A 448 -40.12 -34.09 39.94
N LYS A 449 -40.06 -32.75 39.81
CA LYS A 449 -41.09 -31.97 39.13
C LYS A 449 -41.17 -32.37 37.66
N GLU A 450 -40.03 -32.45 36.98
CA GLU A 450 -40.01 -32.86 35.58
C GLU A 450 -40.48 -34.30 35.37
N TYR A 451 -40.12 -35.24 36.25
CA TYR A 451 -40.63 -36.61 36.20
C TYR A 451 -42.17 -36.65 36.21
N PHE A 452 -42.83 -35.85 37.04
CA PHE A 452 -44.29 -35.78 37.05
C PHE A 452 -44.85 -35.05 35.84
N THR A 453 -44.21 -33.99 35.36
CA THR A 453 -44.66 -33.27 34.15
C THR A 453 -44.64 -34.15 32.89
N TYR A 454 -43.64 -35.02 32.73
CA TYR A 454 -43.51 -35.88 31.55
C TYR A 454 -44.32 -37.20 31.63
N ASN A 455 -44.65 -37.68 32.83
CA ASN A 455 -45.40 -38.93 33.02
C ASN A 455 -46.91 -38.73 33.32
N THR A 456 -47.41 -37.49 33.23
CA THR A 456 -48.85 -37.18 33.35
C THR A 456 -49.46 -36.55 32.10
N GLN A 457 -48.70 -36.49 30.99
CA GLN A 457 -49.23 -36.37 29.62
C GLN A 457 -49.29 -37.76 29.00
#